data_AF-A0A813ZXP0-F1
#
_entry.id   AF-A0A813ZXP0-F1
#
_cell.length_a   1.000
_cell.length_b   1.000
_cell.length_c   1.000
_cell.angle_alpha   90.00
_cell.angle_beta   90.00
_cell.angle_gamma   90.00
#
_symmetry.space_group_name_H-M   'P 1'
#
loop_
_entity.id
_entity.type
_entity.pdbx_description
1 polymer ?
#
loop_
_entity_poly.entity_id
_entity_poly.type
_entity_poly.pdbx_seq_one_letter_code
_entity_poly.pdbx_strand_id
1 'polypeptide(L)'
;MSQRINVSRLNPKTTEQDFERFCTRFGKVIECAIFPEFDRLNKRSGYVKFASCYAAEKMCRHSRKETLYLDDTSIHIELDHKNNLLLHDKPRQNSNISHKKSHFTSTIYTLNIEGQITDEEELIQYLNSKPITIKFNEITNNIGQIIKTGAQVTYNDKDVVDRILKQNHKKYSIKLVSNNISIKREYDCAPTINPKRSKSSENTYSSIKSHLESLTKLTHNMHEENEHLKSDKTLLTIALNQHTTRVKQIESDKSDLMESLDKTHDIAKCLTNKYKLREEEHKKSLEESNKKIFEFENIIQTTNDTLTQSINEIQRLKNQITTLENQLQALTDKYNQSESFYQDQQQDIEHFLSSLKKNF
;
A
#
# COMPACT_ATOMS: atom_id res chain seq x y z
N MET A 1 -1.24 -0.35 0.58
CA MET A 1 -0.11 -1.11 -0.01
C MET A 1 -0.27 -2.57 0.38
N SER A 2 -0.16 -3.52 -0.56
CA SER A 2 -0.28 -4.95 -0.23
C SER A 2 1.00 -5.47 0.41
N GLN A 3 0.86 -6.40 1.36
CA GLN A 3 1.97 -7.15 1.97
C GLN A 3 2.20 -8.51 1.29
N ARG A 4 1.31 -8.88 0.35
CA ARG A 4 1.28 -10.20 -0.28
C ARG A 4 1.66 -10.11 -1.76
N ILE A 5 2.36 -11.13 -2.21
CA ILE A 5 2.83 -11.30 -3.58
C ILE A 5 2.39 -12.66 -4.08
N ASN A 6 1.92 -12.70 -5.31
CA ASN A 6 1.68 -13.93 -6.05
C ASN A 6 2.90 -14.23 -6.94
N VAL A 7 3.38 -15.46 -6.87
CA VAL A 7 4.53 -15.93 -7.65
C VAL A 7 4.06 -17.09 -8.53
N SER A 8 4.36 -17.01 -9.82
CA SER A 8 4.02 -18.03 -10.80
C SER A 8 5.28 -18.51 -11.52
N ARG A 9 5.17 -19.66 -12.18
CA ARG A 9 6.30 -20.32 -12.86
C ARG A 9 7.37 -20.84 -11.90
N LEU A 10 6.96 -21.34 -10.73
CA LEU A 10 7.85 -22.05 -9.83
C LEU A 10 8.29 -23.38 -10.47
N ASN A 11 9.52 -23.81 -10.20
CA ASN A 11 9.98 -25.12 -10.63
C ASN A 11 9.12 -26.20 -9.94
N PRO A 12 8.65 -27.24 -10.64
CA PRO A 12 7.90 -28.33 -10.01
C PRO A 12 8.64 -29.00 -8.85
N LYS A 13 9.98 -28.91 -8.79
CA LYS A 13 10.79 -29.43 -7.69
C LYS A 13 10.95 -28.47 -6.50
N THR A 14 10.63 -27.18 -6.67
CA THR A 14 10.76 -26.17 -5.59
C THR A 14 9.88 -26.56 -4.40
N THR A 15 10.46 -26.66 -3.21
CA THR A 15 9.69 -26.87 -1.98
C THR A 15 9.22 -25.55 -1.39
N GLU A 16 8.22 -25.58 -0.49
CA GLU A 16 7.79 -24.37 0.23
C GLU A 16 8.94 -23.77 1.06
N GLN A 17 9.82 -24.61 1.60
CA GLN A 17 10.99 -24.19 2.37
C GLN A 17 12.02 -23.48 1.49
N ASP A 18 12.28 -23.97 0.27
CA ASP A 18 13.17 -23.30 -0.69
C ASP A 18 12.60 -21.96 -1.15
N PHE A 19 11.29 -21.93 -1.40
CA PHE A 19 10.58 -20.72 -1.79
C PHE A 19 10.57 -19.67 -0.68
N GLU A 20 10.32 -20.07 0.57
CA GLU A 20 10.42 -19.19 1.73
C GLU A 20 11.85 -18.65 1.89
N ARG A 21 12.86 -19.54 1.85
CA ARG A 21 14.28 -19.17 1.96
C ARG A 21 14.65 -18.16 0.88
N PHE A 22 14.21 -18.36 -0.36
CA PHE A 22 14.40 -17.39 -1.44
C PHE A 22 13.79 -16.02 -1.10
N CYS A 23 12.54 -16.00 -0.62
CA CYS A 23 11.83 -14.77 -0.31
C CYS A 23 12.41 -13.99 0.88
N THR A 24 13.07 -14.65 1.85
CA THR A 24 13.69 -13.97 3.00
C THR A 24 14.73 -12.91 2.64
N ARG A 25 15.33 -12.98 1.44
CA ARG A 25 16.27 -11.97 0.91
C ARG A 25 15.62 -10.58 0.73
N PHE A 26 14.31 -10.53 0.55
CA PHE A 26 13.56 -9.29 0.35
C PHE A 26 12.98 -8.72 1.65
N GLY A 27 12.79 -9.57 2.67
CA GLY A 27 12.37 -9.18 4.02
C GLY A 27 11.83 -10.36 4.82
N LYS A 28 11.41 -10.09 6.07
CA LYS A 28 10.84 -11.12 6.95
C LYS A 28 9.53 -11.67 6.38
N VAL A 29 9.49 -12.96 6.08
CA VAL A 29 8.30 -13.69 5.64
C VAL A 29 7.43 -14.01 6.86
N ILE A 30 6.11 -13.79 6.74
CA ILE A 30 5.10 -14.21 7.72
C ILE A 30 4.47 -15.53 7.29
N GLU A 31 4.20 -15.65 5.99
CA GLU A 31 3.41 -16.73 5.44
C GLU A 31 3.89 -17.03 4.03
N CYS A 32 3.99 -18.31 3.68
CA CYS A 32 4.44 -18.80 2.39
C CYS A 32 3.64 -20.06 2.08
N ALA A 33 3.13 -20.19 0.85
CA ALA A 33 2.50 -21.43 0.42
C ALA A 33 2.67 -21.62 -1.09
N ILE A 34 2.82 -22.87 -1.51
CA ILE A 34 2.82 -23.26 -2.93
C ILE A 34 1.55 -24.06 -3.19
N PHE A 35 0.76 -23.60 -4.16
CA PHE A 35 -0.45 -24.31 -4.54
C PHE A 35 -0.10 -25.61 -5.28
N PRO A 36 -0.80 -26.72 -4.98
CA PRO A 36 -0.62 -27.97 -5.72
C PRO A 36 -1.01 -27.77 -7.19
N GLU A 37 -0.29 -28.45 -8.08
CA GLU A 37 -0.53 -28.39 -9.52
C GLU A 37 -1.86 -29.07 -9.83
N PHE A 38 -2.90 -28.28 -10.10
CA PHE A 38 -4.24 -28.80 -10.42
C PHE A 38 -4.37 -29.32 -11.85
N ASP A 39 -3.42 -29.02 -12.74
CA ASP A 39 -3.41 -29.53 -14.12
C ASP A 39 -2.00 -29.49 -14.73
N ARG A 40 -1.64 -30.51 -15.53
CA ARG A 40 -0.32 -30.65 -16.21
C ARG A 40 0.06 -29.50 -17.16
N LEU A 41 -0.82 -28.52 -17.35
CA LEU A 41 -0.66 -27.35 -18.20
C LEU A 41 -0.41 -26.06 -17.40
N ASN A 42 -0.67 -26.05 -16.09
CA ASN A 42 -0.58 -24.87 -15.25
C ASN A 42 0.73 -24.88 -14.46
N LYS A 43 1.63 -23.98 -14.84
CA LYS A 43 2.90 -23.76 -14.14
C LYS A 43 2.63 -23.54 -12.65
N ARG A 44 3.32 -24.30 -11.79
CA ARG A 44 3.23 -24.24 -10.33
C ARG A 44 3.31 -22.78 -9.83
N SER A 45 2.39 -22.41 -8.95
CA SER A 45 2.23 -21.06 -8.42
C SER A 45 2.11 -21.09 -6.90
N GLY A 46 2.39 -19.95 -6.26
CA GLY A 46 2.34 -19.79 -4.82
C GLY A 46 2.17 -18.33 -4.44
N TYR A 47 2.14 -18.07 -3.14
CA TYR A 47 2.17 -16.71 -2.61
C TYR A 47 3.12 -16.60 -1.43
N VAL A 48 3.55 -15.38 -1.19
CA VAL A 48 4.32 -15.00 -0.01
C VAL A 48 3.76 -13.73 0.61
N LYS A 49 3.65 -13.70 1.94
CA LYS A 49 3.25 -12.53 2.71
C LYS A 49 4.42 -12.07 3.57
N PHE A 50 4.78 -10.81 3.44
CA PHE A 50 5.86 -10.20 4.21
C PHE A 50 5.34 -9.46 5.44
N ALA A 51 6.21 -9.31 6.44
CA ALA A 51 5.94 -8.48 7.63
C ALA A 51 5.79 -7.00 7.32
N SER A 52 6.36 -6.54 6.21
CA SER A 52 6.30 -5.15 5.77
C SER A 52 5.90 -5.07 4.30
N CYS A 53 5.05 -4.09 3.96
CA CYS A 53 4.70 -3.80 2.56
C CYS A 53 5.92 -3.33 1.75
N TYR A 54 6.94 -2.76 2.40
CA TYR A 54 8.20 -2.38 1.76
C TYR A 54 8.96 -3.59 1.21
N ALA A 55 8.94 -4.73 1.92
CA ALA A 55 9.60 -5.95 1.46
C ALA A 55 8.92 -6.53 0.21
N ALA A 56 7.58 -6.50 0.17
CA ALA A 56 6.82 -6.87 -1.01
C ALA A 56 7.16 -5.93 -2.19
N GLU A 57 7.14 -4.61 -1.96
CA GLU A 57 7.48 -3.66 -3.00
C GLU A 57 8.94 -3.81 -3.49
N LYS A 58 9.88 -4.10 -2.60
CA LYS A 58 11.29 -4.36 -2.93
C LYS A 58 11.44 -5.56 -3.86
N MET A 59 10.71 -6.65 -3.61
CA MET A 59 10.70 -7.84 -4.48
C MET A 59 10.14 -7.53 -5.87
N CYS A 60 9.01 -6.82 -5.96
CA CYS A 60 8.45 -6.40 -7.25
C CYS A 60 9.33 -5.41 -8.01
N ARG A 61 10.04 -4.51 -7.30
CA ARG A 61 11.00 -3.61 -7.95
C ARG A 61 12.21 -4.38 -8.51
N HIS A 62 12.70 -5.40 -7.80
CA HIS A 62 13.76 -6.27 -8.31
C HIS A 62 13.31 -7.03 -9.56
N SER A 63 12.11 -7.63 -9.54
CA SER A 63 11.59 -8.40 -10.68
C SER A 63 11.34 -7.56 -11.95
N ARG A 64 11.21 -6.24 -11.81
CA ARG A 64 11.09 -5.29 -12.94
C ARG A 64 12.44 -4.90 -13.52
N LYS A 65 13.51 -4.94 -12.71
CA LYS A 65 14.86 -4.59 -13.14
C LYS A 65 15.56 -5.80 -13.76
N GLU A 66 15.38 -6.96 -13.15
CA GLU A 66 16.11 -8.18 -13.50
C GLU A 66 15.17 -9.39 -13.45
N THR A 67 15.44 -10.38 -14.30
CA THR A 67 14.73 -11.66 -14.25
C THR A 67 15.20 -12.43 -13.02
N LEU A 68 14.27 -12.76 -12.12
CA LEU A 68 14.57 -13.54 -10.94
C LEU A 68 14.48 -15.03 -11.24
N TYR A 69 15.46 -15.79 -10.76
CA TYR A 69 15.54 -17.24 -10.92
C TYR A 69 15.42 -17.94 -9.56
N LEU A 70 14.66 -19.02 -9.54
CA LEU A 70 14.57 -19.97 -8.44
C LEU A 70 14.61 -21.38 -9.02
N ASP A 71 15.57 -22.19 -8.57
CA ASP A 71 15.83 -23.54 -9.10
C ASP A 71 15.91 -23.57 -10.64
N ASP A 72 16.79 -22.73 -11.19
CA ASP A 72 17.03 -22.56 -12.63
C ASP A 72 15.81 -22.15 -13.48
N THR A 73 14.70 -21.76 -12.84
CA THR A 73 13.46 -21.35 -13.51
C THR A 73 13.20 -19.86 -13.28
N SER A 74 12.87 -19.13 -14.35
CA SER A 74 12.48 -17.73 -14.24
C SER A 74 11.07 -17.61 -13.64
N ILE A 75 10.99 -16.94 -12.50
CA ILE A 75 9.74 -16.73 -11.78
C ILE A 75 9.06 -15.43 -12.22
N HIS A 76 7.73 -15.43 -12.22
CA HIS A 76 6.93 -14.24 -12.50
C HIS A 76 6.21 -13.77 -11.23
N ILE A 77 6.32 -12.48 -10.93
CA ILE A 77 5.96 -11.89 -9.64
C ILE A 77 4.93 -10.79 -9.87
N GLU A 78 3.81 -10.86 -9.14
CA GLU A 78 2.74 -9.88 -9.19
C GLU A 78 2.31 -9.48 -7.77
N LEU A 79 2.05 -8.18 -7.56
CA LEU A 79 1.53 -7.68 -6.29
C LEU A 79 0.07 -8.12 -6.15
N ASP A 80 -0.26 -8.73 -5.01
CA ASP A 80 -1.64 -9.13 -4.74
C ASP A 80 -2.48 -7.89 -4.43
N HIS A 81 -3.20 -7.40 -5.44
CA HIS A 81 -4.17 -6.32 -5.26
C HIS A 81 -5.41 -6.93 -4.61
N LYS A 82 -5.70 -6.51 -3.36
CA LYS A 82 -6.80 -6.98 -2.48
C LYS A 82 -8.22 -7.02 -3.10
N ASN A 83 -8.41 -6.69 -4.37
CA ASN A 83 -9.68 -6.76 -5.11
C ASN A 83 -9.81 -7.98 -6.05
N ASN A 84 -8.80 -8.86 -6.17
CA ASN A 84 -8.90 -10.08 -6.97
C ASN A 84 -8.97 -11.34 -6.10
N LEU A 85 -10.06 -11.49 -5.34
CA LEU A 85 -10.38 -12.72 -4.59
C LEU A 85 -11.01 -13.81 -5.48
N LEU A 86 -10.74 -13.79 -6.79
CA LEU A 86 -11.18 -14.80 -7.75
C LEU A 86 -10.07 -15.06 -8.78
N LEU A 87 -9.08 -15.86 -8.38
CA LEU A 87 -8.22 -16.60 -9.31
C LEU A 87 -8.71 -18.06 -9.34
N HIS A 88 -9.98 -18.25 -9.66
CA HIS A 88 -10.49 -19.47 -10.26
C HIS A 88 -11.50 -19.07 -11.36
N ASP A 89 -11.39 -19.79 -12.48
CA ASP A 89 -12.26 -19.81 -13.66
C ASP A 89 -12.26 -18.61 -14.61
N LYS A 90 -11.28 -18.60 -15.52
CA LYS A 90 -11.59 -18.47 -16.95
C LYS A 90 -10.73 -19.43 -17.78
N PRO A 91 -11.31 -20.45 -18.45
CA PRO A 91 -10.59 -21.20 -19.46
C PRO A 91 -10.28 -20.27 -20.65
N ARG A 92 -8.99 -20.18 -21.02
CA ARG A 92 -8.54 -19.62 -22.29
C ARG A 92 -9.02 -20.52 -23.42
N GLN A 93 -10.07 -20.13 -24.12
CA GLN A 93 -10.35 -20.65 -25.46
C GLN A 93 -9.50 -19.89 -26.48
N ASN A 94 -8.58 -20.62 -27.09
CA ASN A 94 -7.98 -20.27 -28.38
C ASN A 94 -8.73 -21.06 -29.46
N SER A 95 -9.44 -20.38 -30.35
CA SER A 95 -9.29 -20.53 -31.81
C SER A 95 -10.33 -19.68 -32.53
N ASN A 96 -9.84 -18.75 -33.35
CA ASN A 96 -10.36 -18.35 -34.66
C ASN A 96 -11.88 -18.22 -34.81
N ILE A 97 -12.39 -16.98 -34.76
CA ILE A 97 -13.35 -16.44 -35.73
C ILE A 97 -13.23 -14.92 -35.68
N SER A 98 -12.95 -14.32 -36.83
CA SER A 98 -13.01 -12.89 -37.05
C SER A 98 -14.46 -12.41 -36.88
N HIS A 99 -14.75 -11.64 -35.84
CA HIS A 99 -15.82 -10.65 -35.92
C HIS A 99 -15.43 -9.41 -35.11
N LYS A 100 -15.36 -8.29 -35.83
CA LYS A 100 -15.46 -6.93 -35.27
C LYS A 100 -16.66 -6.89 -34.32
N LYS A 101 -16.40 -6.82 -33.01
CA LYS A 101 -17.33 -6.22 -32.04
C LYS A 101 -16.58 -5.17 -31.24
N SER A 102 -16.57 -3.98 -31.82
CA SER A 102 -16.65 -2.71 -31.10
C SER A 102 -17.81 -2.76 -30.09
N HIS A 103 -17.68 -1.95 -29.04
CA HIS A 103 -18.66 -1.61 -27.98
C HIS A 103 -18.49 -2.34 -26.64
N PHE A 104 -17.53 -1.85 -25.85
CA PHE A 104 -17.83 -1.50 -24.45
C PHE A 104 -17.64 0.01 -24.31
N THR A 105 -18.64 0.79 -24.70
CA THR A 105 -18.82 2.12 -24.12
C THR A 105 -19.53 1.90 -22.79
N SER A 106 -18.78 1.77 -21.71
CA SER A 106 -19.35 1.81 -20.37
C SER A 106 -19.93 3.20 -20.15
N THR A 107 -21.19 3.40 -20.50
CA THR A 107 -21.88 4.67 -20.26
C THR A 107 -22.08 4.80 -18.75
N ILE A 108 -21.33 5.73 -18.16
CA ILE A 108 -21.34 6.02 -16.73
C ILE A 108 -22.41 7.08 -16.44
N TYR A 109 -23.29 6.80 -15.48
CA TYR A 109 -24.29 7.76 -14.99
C TYR A 109 -23.88 8.27 -13.62
N THR A 110 -23.92 9.60 -13.46
CA THR A 110 -23.51 10.28 -12.23
C THR A 110 -24.69 11.00 -11.59
N LEU A 111 -24.93 10.71 -10.31
CA LEU A 111 -25.87 11.42 -9.46
C LEU A 111 -25.11 12.34 -8.51
N ASN A 112 -25.57 13.58 -8.35
CA ASN A 112 -25.15 14.45 -7.26
C ASN A 112 -26.26 14.46 -6.20
N ILE A 113 -25.94 14.02 -4.99
CA ILE A 113 -26.87 13.90 -3.87
C ILE A 113 -26.48 14.97 -2.86
N GLU A 114 -27.31 15.97 -2.66
CA GLU A 114 -27.08 17.02 -1.66
C GLU A 114 -27.87 16.72 -0.38
N GLY A 115 -27.19 16.57 0.76
CA GLY A 115 -27.81 16.19 2.03
C GLY A 115 -26.81 15.86 3.14
N GLN A 116 -27.30 15.75 4.38
CA GLN A 116 -26.51 15.43 5.58
C GLN A 116 -26.19 13.92 5.71
N ILE A 117 -25.75 13.27 4.62
CA ILE A 117 -25.29 11.87 4.68
C ILE A 117 -23.78 11.90 4.87
N THR A 118 -23.29 11.30 5.95
CA THR A 118 -21.87 11.36 6.35
C THR A 118 -21.09 10.09 6.08
N ASP A 119 -21.76 8.99 5.75
CA ASP A 119 -21.11 7.70 5.53
C ASP A 119 -21.64 6.94 4.30
N GLU A 120 -20.81 6.01 3.84
CA GLU A 120 -21.05 5.23 2.61
C GLU A 120 -22.20 4.24 2.78
N GLU A 121 -22.37 3.67 3.97
CA GLU A 121 -23.36 2.63 4.25
C GLU A 121 -24.79 3.19 4.28
N GLU A 122 -24.97 4.33 4.94
CA GLU A 122 -26.21 5.10 4.98
C GLU A 122 -26.61 5.52 3.55
N LEU A 123 -25.65 5.94 2.73
CA LEU A 123 -25.90 6.31 1.34
C LEU A 123 -26.35 5.12 0.49
N ILE A 124 -25.69 3.96 0.63
CA ILE A 124 -26.04 2.73 -0.09
C ILE A 124 -27.42 2.23 0.35
N GLN A 125 -27.70 2.25 1.66
CA GLN A 125 -29.00 1.86 2.20
C GLN A 125 -30.11 2.78 1.69
N TYR A 126 -29.85 4.09 1.63
CA TYR A 126 -30.79 5.06 1.10
C TYR A 126 -31.06 4.88 -0.41
N LEU A 127 -30.01 4.64 -1.21
CA LEU A 127 -30.13 4.44 -2.65
C LEU A 127 -30.64 3.04 -3.04
N ASN A 128 -30.73 2.13 -2.07
CA ASN A 128 -31.16 0.74 -2.23
C ASN A 128 -30.51 0.03 -3.43
N SER A 129 -29.24 0.35 -3.68
CA SER A 129 -28.46 -0.19 -4.79
C SER A 129 -26.97 0.03 -4.53
N LYS A 130 -26.12 -0.87 -5.05
CA LYS A 130 -24.67 -0.79 -4.87
C LYS A 130 -24.02 -0.03 -6.04
N PRO A 131 -23.44 1.16 -5.80
CA PRO A 131 -22.75 1.91 -6.84
C PRO A 131 -21.34 1.37 -7.11
N ILE A 132 -20.73 1.86 -8.19
CA ILE A 132 -19.35 1.52 -8.60
C ILE A 132 -18.35 2.36 -7.81
N THR A 133 -18.63 3.65 -7.71
CA THR A 133 -17.83 4.60 -6.94
C THR A 133 -18.72 5.62 -6.27
N ILE A 134 -18.36 5.98 -5.05
CA ILE A 134 -18.92 7.07 -4.28
C ILE A 134 -17.78 8.05 -4.01
N LYS A 135 -18.03 9.35 -4.23
CA LYS A 135 -17.11 10.43 -3.84
C LYS A 135 -17.88 11.46 -3.04
N PHE A 136 -17.52 11.61 -1.78
CA PHE A 136 -18.07 12.67 -0.94
C PHE A 136 -17.37 13.99 -1.27
N ASN A 137 -18.18 15.03 -1.43
CA ASN A 137 -17.76 16.40 -1.71
C ASN A 137 -18.24 17.26 -0.55
N GLU A 138 -17.30 17.96 0.09
CA GLU A 138 -17.60 18.94 1.12
C GLU A 138 -17.47 20.34 0.53
N ILE A 139 -18.51 21.16 0.69
CA ILE A 139 -18.45 22.58 0.35
C ILE A 139 -18.22 23.34 1.65
N THR A 140 -17.03 23.91 1.78
CA THR A 140 -16.65 24.74 2.92
C THR A 140 -16.81 26.23 2.62
N ASN A 141 -17.15 27.04 3.63
CA ASN A 141 -17.08 28.51 3.51
C ASN A 141 -15.62 28.99 3.56
N ASN A 142 -15.44 30.31 3.43
CA ASN A 142 -14.14 30.98 3.48
C ASN A 142 -13.41 30.84 4.83
N ILE A 143 -14.08 30.30 5.86
CA ILE A 143 -13.51 30.02 7.19
C ILE A 143 -13.34 28.51 7.45
N GLY A 144 -13.49 27.66 6.43
CA GLY A 144 -13.27 26.22 6.52
C GLY A 144 -14.41 25.40 7.15
N GLN A 145 -15.57 26.00 7.44
CA GLN A 145 -16.73 25.28 7.95
C GLN A 145 -17.50 24.63 6.80
N ILE A 146 -17.84 23.35 6.95
CA ILE A 146 -18.68 22.60 6.01
C ILE A 146 -20.08 23.21 6.02
N ILE A 147 -20.48 23.84 4.92
CA ILE A 147 -21.82 24.41 4.75
C ILE A 147 -22.76 23.38 4.11
N LYS A 148 -22.21 22.48 3.30
CA LYS A 148 -22.99 21.50 2.55
C LYS A 148 -22.14 20.27 2.24
N THR A 149 -22.71 19.11 2.52
CA THR A 149 -22.18 17.82 2.11
C THR A 149 -22.94 17.34 0.88
N GLY A 150 -22.21 16.80 -0.09
CA GLY A 150 -22.78 16.15 -1.25
C GLY A 150 -22.04 14.85 -1.57
N ALA A 151 -22.68 13.95 -2.30
CA ALA A 151 -22.04 12.75 -2.80
C ALA A 151 -22.23 12.63 -4.31
N GLN A 152 -21.13 12.39 -5.02
CA GLN A 152 -21.13 12.00 -6.41
C GLN A 152 -21.13 10.47 -6.50
N VAL A 153 -22.20 9.90 -7.04
CA VAL A 153 -22.39 8.44 -7.09
C VAL A 153 -22.47 7.97 -8.55
N THR A 154 -21.74 6.91 -8.88
CA THR A 154 -21.59 6.40 -10.24
C THR A 154 -22.17 4.99 -10.41
N TYR A 155 -23.00 4.82 -11.45
CA TYR A 155 -23.59 3.54 -11.84
C TYR A 155 -23.31 3.20 -13.31
N ASN A 156 -23.29 1.90 -13.63
CA ASN A 156 -23.14 1.36 -14.99
C ASN A 156 -24.50 1.13 -15.69
N ASP A 157 -25.60 1.13 -14.93
CA ASP A 157 -26.92 0.78 -15.41
C ASP A 157 -27.86 1.99 -15.32
N LYS A 158 -28.35 2.42 -16.49
CA LYS A 158 -29.30 3.54 -16.61
C LYS A 158 -30.60 3.25 -15.86
N ASP A 159 -31.09 2.01 -15.89
CA ASP A 159 -32.37 1.65 -15.30
C ASP A 159 -32.31 1.73 -13.77
N VAL A 160 -31.13 1.47 -13.18
CA VAL A 160 -30.87 1.71 -11.75
C VAL A 160 -30.98 3.20 -11.43
N VAL A 161 -30.33 4.06 -12.22
CA VAL A 161 -30.35 5.52 -12.02
C VAL A 161 -31.77 6.09 -12.17
N ASP A 162 -32.53 5.65 -13.17
CA ASP A 162 -33.90 6.07 -13.41
C ASP A 162 -34.84 5.62 -12.27
N ARG A 163 -34.65 4.42 -11.71
CA ARG A 163 -35.37 3.97 -10.51
C ARG A 163 -35.06 4.84 -9.29
N ILE A 164 -33.79 5.15 -9.04
CA ILE A 164 -33.37 6.01 -7.94
C ILE A 164 -34.00 7.40 -8.06
N LEU A 165 -33.93 8.03 -9.24
CA LEU A 165 -34.52 9.36 -9.48
C LEU A 165 -36.03 9.36 -9.27
N LYS A 166 -36.72 8.30 -9.73
CA LYS A 166 -38.16 8.14 -9.52
C LYS A 166 -38.55 7.85 -8.08
N GLN A 167 -37.71 7.21 -7.27
CA GLN A 167 -38.05 6.87 -5.88
C GLN A 167 -37.70 7.98 -4.89
N ASN A 168 -36.64 8.75 -5.15
CA ASN A 168 -35.98 9.55 -4.11
C ASN A 168 -36.08 11.08 -4.28
N HIS A 169 -36.95 11.56 -5.17
CA HIS A 169 -37.09 12.99 -5.50
C HIS A 169 -37.67 13.89 -4.37
N LYS A 170 -38.07 13.31 -3.22
CA LYS A 170 -38.73 14.06 -2.13
C LYS A 170 -37.83 14.38 -0.92
N LYS A 171 -36.74 13.64 -0.70
CA LYS A 171 -35.92 13.76 0.53
C LYS A 171 -34.55 14.42 0.33
N TYR A 172 -33.92 14.26 -0.84
CA TYR A 172 -32.66 14.92 -1.19
C TYR A 172 -32.73 15.52 -2.58
N SER A 173 -31.96 16.58 -2.80
CA SER A 173 -31.77 17.14 -4.14
C SER A 173 -30.85 16.22 -4.93
N ILE A 174 -31.45 15.25 -5.61
CA ILE A 174 -30.73 14.35 -6.52
C ILE A 174 -30.81 14.96 -7.91
N LYS A 175 -29.65 15.34 -8.46
CA LYS A 175 -29.56 15.82 -9.85
C LYS A 175 -28.79 14.80 -10.67
N LEU A 176 -29.40 14.37 -11.78
CA LEU A 176 -28.65 13.70 -12.83
C LEU A 176 -27.69 14.73 -13.43
N VAL A 177 -26.39 14.50 -13.25
CA VAL A 177 -25.38 15.32 -13.90
C VAL A 177 -25.19 14.73 -15.30
N SER A 178 -26.16 14.99 -16.17
CA SER A 178 -25.97 14.85 -17.62
C SER A 178 -25.51 16.20 -18.15
N ASN A 179 -24.43 16.22 -18.93
CA ASN A 179 -24.07 17.38 -19.72
C ASN A 179 -25.21 17.67 -20.72
N ASN A 180 -26.22 18.45 -20.31
CA ASN A 180 -27.01 19.43 -21.09
C ASN A 180 -28.44 19.70 -20.53
N ILE A 181 -28.72 21.01 -20.40
CA ILE A 181 -30.02 21.74 -20.49
C ILE A 181 -30.93 21.80 -19.26
N SER A 182 -31.08 23.02 -18.73
CA SER A 182 -32.04 23.45 -17.69
C SER A 182 -33.38 23.90 -18.28
N ILE A 183 -34.50 23.62 -17.59
CA ILE A 183 -35.82 24.22 -17.84
C ILE A 183 -36.33 24.88 -16.54
N LYS A 184 -36.69 26.17 -16.63
CA LYS A 184 -37.36 26.99 -15.60
C LYS A 184 -38.87 26.70 -15.55
N ARG A 185 -39.50 26.92 -14.39
CA ARG A 185 -40.96 27.16 -14.28
C ARG A 185 -41.25 28.40 -13.44
N GLU A 186 -42.13 29.24 -13.98
CA GLU A 186 -42.79 30.41 -13.39
C GLU A 186 -43.88 30.01 -12.39
N TYR A 187 -44.16 30.89 -11.44
CA TYR A 187 -45.39 30.91 -10.65
C TYR A 187 -46.14 32.21 -10.94
N ASP A 188 -47.40 32.11 -11.35
CA ASP A 188 -48.33 33.22 -11.49
C ASP A 188 -49.41 33.20 -10.39
N CYS A 189 -49.57 34.38 -9.79
CA CYS A 189 -50.78 35.11 -9.44
C CYS A 189 -51.94 34.48 -8.63
N ALA A 190 -52.35 35.21 -7.57
CA ALA A 190 -53.70 35.18 -7.00
C ALA A 190 -54.22 36.63 -6.78
N PRO A 191 -55.54 36.86 -6.77
CA PRO A 191 -56.15 38.02 -7.42
C PRO A 191 -56.59 39.17 -6.50
N THR A 192 -56.77 40.33 -7.16
CA THR A 192 -57.25 41.62 -6.68
C THR A 192 -58.71 41.59 -6.21
N ILE A 193 -59.00 42.11 -5.01
CA ILE A 193 -60.36 42.33 -4.48
C ILE A 193 -60.78 43.78 -4.77
N ASN A 194 -62.00 43.95 -5.29
CA ASN A 194 -62.60 45.23 -5.67
C ASN A 194 -63.84 45.51 -4.78
N PRO A 195 -63.96 46.65 -4.07
CA PRO A 195 -65.12 46.91 -3.21
C PRO A 195 -66.18 47.74 -3.96
N LYS A 196 -67.41 47.21 -4.08
CA LYS A 196 -68.58 47.99 -4.48
C LYS A 196 -69.34 48.49 -3.25
N ARG A 197 -69.49 49.83 -3.19
CA ARG A 197 -70.42 50.57 -2.32
C ARG A 197 -71.87 50.32 -2.73
N SER A 198 -72.78 50.25 -1.75
CA SER A 198 -74.17 50.71 -1.91
C SER A 198 -74.76 51.18 -0.59
N LYS A 199 -75.43 52.34 -0.66
CA LYS A 199 -76.19 53.03 0.39
C LYS A 199 -77.54 52.34 0.61
N SER A 200 -78.02 52.24 1.86
CA SER A 200 -79.44 52.41 2.18
C SER A 200 -79.63 52.54 3.70
N SER A 201 -80.18 53.67 4.13
CA SER A 201 -80.42 54.05 5.52
C SER A 201 -81.79 53.54 5.98
N GLU A 202 -81.85 52.26 6.34
CA GLU A 202 -82.96 51.66 7.11
C GLU A 202 -82.53 50.26 7.61
N ASN A 203 -81.36 50.18 8.27
CA ASN A 203 -80.81 48.89 8.72
C ASN A 203 -79.84 49.00 9.91
N THR A 204 -79.92 50.08 10.68
CA THR A 204 -78.99 50.38 11.79
C THR A 204 -79.06 49.34 12.90
N TYR A 205 -80.24 48.82 13.25
CA TYR A 205 -80.35 47.84 14.33
C TYR A 205 -79.81 46.44 13.94
N SER A 206 -80.12 45.97 12.72
CA SER A 206 -79.56 44.70 12.20
C SER A 206 -78.05 44.79 11.98
N SER A 207 -77.55 45.95 11.54
CA SER A 207 -76.11 46.21 11.41
C SER A 207 -75.41 46.24 12.77
N ILE A 208 -75.99 46.91 13.78
CA ILE A 208 -75.44 46.95 15.15
C ILE A 208 -75.37 45.55 15.74
N LYS A 209 -76.42 44.73 15.60
CA LYS A 209 -76.43 43.34 16.07
C LYS A 209 -75.35 42.48 15.39
N SER A 210 -75.24 42.57 14.06
CA SER A 210 -74.19 41.86 13.30
C SER A 210 -72.78 42.31 13.68
N HIS A 211 -72.57 43.61 13.96
CA HIS A 211 -71.29 44.12 14.46
C HIS A 211 -71.00 43.61 15.87
N LEU A 212 -72.00 43.54 16.75
CA LEU A 212 -71.84 43.00 18.11
C LEU A 212 -71.45 41.53 18.09
N GLU A 213 -72.11 40.71 17.28
CA GLU A 213 -71.75 39.29 17.07
C GLU A 213 -70.34 39.12 16.49
N SER A 214 -69.93 40.03 15.59
CA SER A 214 -68.57 40.04 15.03
C SER A 214 -67.52 40.40 16.09
N LEU A 215 -67.83 41.36 16.96
CA LEU A 215 -66.95 41.74 18.08
C LEU A 215 -66.83 40.61 19.12
N THR A 216 -67.92 39.89 19.41
CA THR A 216 -67.88 38.72 20.31
C THR A 216 -67.02 37.61 19.72
N LYS A 217 -67.17 37.29 18.43
CA LYS A 217 -66.31 36.32 17.74
C LYS A 217 -64.85 36.74 17.74
N LEU A 218 -64.57 38.01 17.45
CA LEU A 218 -63.20 38.55 17.49
C LEU A 218 -62.60 38.42 18.90
N THR A 219 -63.37 38.76 19.94
CA THR A 219 -62.91 38.63 21.34
C THR A 219 -62.60 37.18 21.70
N HIS A 220 -63.41 36.24 21.25
CA HIS A 220 -63.18 34.81 21.46
C HIS A 220 -61.92 34.33 20.72
N ASN A 221 -61.77 34.66 19.44
CA ASN A 221 -60.58 34.32 18.65
C ASN A 221 -59.30 34.90 19.27
N MET A 222 -59.34 36.16 19.74
CA MET A 222 -58.21 36.77 20.44
C MET A 222 -57.87 36.06 21.75
N HIS A 223 -58.87 35.53 22.46
CA HIS A 223 -58.65 34.75 23.67
C HIS A 223 -57.98 33.41 23.35
N GLU A 224 -58.47 32.68 22.34
CA GLU A 224 -57.86 31.43 21.87
C GLU A 224 -56.42 31.64 21.39
N GLU A 225 -56.16 32.70 20.62
CA GLU A 225 -54.82 33.05 20.16
C GLU A 225 -53.89 33.35 21.35
N ASN A 226 -54.38 34.03 22.38
CA ASN A 226 -53.59 34.30 23.58
C ASN A 226 -53.26 33.01 24.38
N GLU A 227 -54.19 32.06 24.46
CA GLU A 227 -53.92 30.75 25.08
C GLU A 227 -52.92 29.93 24.24
N HIS A 228 -53.01 29.98 22.90
CA HIS A 228 -52.01 29.40 22.01
C HIS A 228 -50.62 30.03 22.21
N LEU A 229 -50.53 31.36 22.29
CA LEU A 229 -49.27 32.07 22.54
C LEU A 229 -48.66 31.72 23.90
N LYS A 230 -49.48 31.49 24.93
CA LYS A 230 -49.00 30.98 26.23
C LYS A 230 -48.41 29.58 26.09
N SER A 231 -49.09 28.67 25.38
CA SER A 231 -48.58 27.33 25.09
C SER A 231 -47.24 27.39 24.35
N ASP A 232 -47.15 28.17 23.28
CA ASP A 232 -45.92 28.34 22.50
C ASP A 232 -44.79 28.91 23.35
N LYS A 233 -45.07 29.88 24.22
CA LYS A 233 -44.09 30.41 25.18
C LYS A 233 -43.55 29.32 26.11
N THR A 234 -44.41 28.42 26.60
CA THR A 234 -43.97 27.30 27.45
C THR A 234 -43.09 26.31 26.69
N LEU A 235 -43.46 25.94 25.46
CA LEU A 235 -42.67 25.07 24.60
C LEU A 235 -41.30 25.67 24.26
N LEU A 236 -41.26 26.96 23.92
CA LEU A 236 -40.02 27.69 23.68
C LEU A 236 -39.12 27.72 24.92
N THR A 237 -39.70 27.86 26.11
CA THR A 237 -38.95 27.84 27.37
C THR A 237 -38.34 26.45 27.63
N ILE A 238 -39.09 25.37 27.37
CA ILE A 238 -38.59 23.99 27.49
C ILE A 238 -37.46 23.75 26.49
N ALA A 239 -37.65 24.13 25.22
CA ALA A 239 -36.64 24.00 24.18
C ALA A 239 -35.37 24.79 24.50
N LEU A 240 -35.51 26.01 25.04
CA LEU A 240 -34.37 26.82 25.48
C LEU A 240 -33.58 26.13 26.61
N ASN A 241 -34.27 25.62 27.63
CA ASN A 241 -33.61 24.92 28.74
C ASN A 241 -32.89 23.63 28.30
N GLN A 242 -33.50 22.88 27.37
CA GLN A 242 -32.87 21.71 26.76
C GLN A 242 -31.62 22.11 25.97
N HIS A 243 -31.70 23.19 25.17
CA HIS A 243 -30.56 23.68 24.41
C HIS A 243 -29.43 24.17 25.33
N THR A 244 -29.74 24.90 26.40
CA THR A 244 -28.76 25.32 27.40
C THR A 244 -28.06 24.13 28.06
N THR A 245 -28.81 23.06 28.37
CA THR A 245 -28.24 21.83 28.95
C THR A 245 -27.30 21.13 27.96
N ARG A 246 -27.68 21.05 26.69
CA ARG A 246 -26.83 20.47 25.64
C ARG A 246 -25.56 21.29 25.41
N VAL A 247 -25.63 22.62 25.44
CA VAL A 247 -24.45 23.48 25.32
C VAL A 247 -23.46 23.21 26.46
N LYS A 248 -23.94 23.12 27.72
CA LYS A 248 -23.09 22.78 28.87
C LYS A 248 -22.44 21.40 28.74
N GLN A 249 -23.18 20.41 28.22
CA GLN A 249 -22.61 19.09 27.96
C GLN A 249 -21.50 19.14 26.90
N ILE A 250 -21.74 19.85 25.79
CA ILE A 250 -20.74 20.02 24.72
C ILE A 250 -19.47 20.72 25.26
N GLU A 251 -19.63 21.70 26.15
CA GLU A 251 -18.48 22.37 26.79
C GLU A 251 -17.70 21.41 27.71
N SER A 252 -18.38 20.55 28.45
CA SER A 252 -17.74 19.49 29.26
C SER A 252 -17.00 18.48 28.38
N ASP A 253 -17.67 17.94 27.36
CA ASP A 253 -17.07 16.95 26.43
C ASP A 253 -15.86 17.55 25.71
N LYS A 254 -15.92 18.84 25.35
CA LYS A 254 -14.79 19.56 24.77
C LYS A 254 -13.59 19.63 25.72
N SER A 255 -13.82 19.86 27.01
CA SER A 255 -12.76 19.90 28.02
C SER A 255 -12.09 18.53 28.16
N ASP A 256 -12.88 17.46 28.23
CA ASP A 256 -12.38 16.08 28.34
C ASP A 256 -11.56 15.67 27.11
N LEU A 257 -12.04 16.06 25.91
CA LEU A 257 -11.31 15.85 24.66
C LEU A 257 -9.98 16.61 24.62
N MET A 258 -9.93 17.83 25.12
CA MET A 258 -8.68 18.61 25.20
C MET A 258 -7.68 17.96 26.16
N GLU A 259 -8.12 17.49 27.32
CA GLU A 259 -7.25 16.77 28.26
C GLU A 259 -6.71 15.45 27.65
N SER A 260 -7.58 14.71 26.95
CA SER A 260 -7.16 13.51 26.22
C SER A 260 -6.14 13.85 25.12
N LEU A 261 -6.34 14.96 24.39
CA LEU A 261 -5.43 15.40 23.34
C LEU A 261 -4.04 15.73 23.92
N ASP A 262 -3.98 16.46 25.02
CA ASP A 262 -2.71 16.80 25.69
C ASP A 262 -1.97 15.54 26.16
N LYS A 263 -2.66 14.56 26.76
CA LYS A 263 -2.08 13.27 27.13
C LYS A 263 -1.51 12.53 25.93
N THR A 264 -2.23 12.49 24.81
CA THR A 264 -1.73 11.85 23.59
C THR A 264 -0.53 12.58 22.99
N HIS A 265 -0.50 13.92 23.09
CA HIS A 265 0.63 14.74 22.66
C HIS A 265 1.89 14.44 23.49
N ASP A 266 1.76 14.33 24.81
CA ASP A 266 2.88 13.99 25.70
C ASP A 266 3.43 12.60 25.44
N ILE A 267 2.55 11.60 25.20
CA ILE A 267 2.96 10.24 24.82
C ILE A 267 3.73 10.29 23.48
N ALA A 268 3.22 11.02 22.48
CA ALA A 268 3.89 11.16 21.19
C ALA A 268 5.26 11.82 21.31
N LYS A 269 5.39 12.85 22.15
CA LYS A 269 6.66 13.53 22.45
C LYS A 269 7.65 12.59 23.16
N CYS A 270 7.19 11.82 24.15
CA CYS A 270 7.99 10.83 24.85
C CYS A 270 8.52 9.74 23.89
N LEU A 271 7.65 9.19 23.03
CA LEU A 271 8.02 8.20 22.03
C LEU A 271 9.04 8.77 21.03
N THR A 272 8.83 10.00 20.56
CA THR A 272 9.76 10.68 19.64
C THR A 272 11.16 10.79 20.25
N ASN A 273 11.27 11.19 21.52
CA ASN A 273 12.56 11.26 22.21
C ASN A 273 13.20 9.88 22.38
N LYS A 274 12.40 8.85 22.71
CA LYS A 274 12.88 7.46 22.82
C LYS A 274 13.42 6.92 21.49
N TYR A 275 12.78 7.26 20.37
CA TYR A 275 13.28 6.89 19.04
C TYR A 275 14.58 7.61 18.70
N LYS A 276 14.69 8.92 18.97
CA LYS A 276 15.93 9.68 18.77
C LYS A 276 17.11 9.09 19.56
N LEU A 277 16.88 8.75 20.84
CA LEU A 277 17.93 8.15 21.67
C LEU A 277 18.42 6.80 21.10
N ARG A 278 17.51 5.93 20.67
CA ARG A 278 17.87 4.66 20.03
C ARG A 278 18.62 4.85 18.71
N GLU A 279 18.23 5.86 17.93
CA GLU A 279 18.93 6.20 16.68
C GLU A 279 20.39 6.60 16.96
N GLU A 280 20.62 7.42 18.00
CA GLU A 280 21.97 7.80 18.44
C GLU A 280 22.78 6.60 18.97
N GLU A 281 22.17 5.70 19.74
CA GLU A 281 22.80 4.46 20.21
C GLU A 281 23.20 3.56 19.04
N HIS A 282 22.31 3.37 18.06
CA HIS A 282 22.61 2.61 16.85
C HIS A 282 23.71 3.25 16.02
N LYS A 283 23.74 4.58 15.92
CA LYS A 283 24.81 5.31 15.23
C LYS A 283 26.17 5.09 15.92
N LYS A 284 26.23 5.18 17.24
CA LYS A 284 27.46 4.89 18.01
C LYS A 284 27.93 3.45 17.83
N SER A 285 27.02 2.48 17.89
CA SER A 285 27.34 1.07 17.67
C SER A 285 27.85 0.78 16.25
N LEU A 286 27.29 1.48 15.25
CA LEU A 286 27.75 1.40 13.87
C LEU A 286 29.16 2.00 13.70
N GLU A 287 29.42 3.16 14.31
CA GLU A 287 30.74 3.79 14.31
C GLU A 287 31.81 2.89 14.96
N GLU A 288 31.49 2.26 16.10
CA GLU A 288 32.39 1.30 16.75
C GLU A 288 32.64 0.06 15.88
N SER A 289 31.61 -0.47 15.23
CA SER A 289 31.74 -1.62 14.33
C SER A 289 32.61 -1.28 13.11
N ASN A 290 32.45 -0.09 12.53
CA ASN A 290 33.27 0.38 11.41
C ASN A 290 34.74 0.54 11.82
N LYS A 291 35.01 1.00 13.04
CA LYS A 291 36.38 1.06 13.57
C LYS A 291 37.02 -0.33 13.65
N LYS A 292 36.28 -1.33 14.13
CA LYS A 292 36.76 -2.73 14.18
C LYS A 292 36.99 -3.32 12.79
N ILE A 293 36.12 -3.03 11.82
CA ILE A 293 36.31 -3.44 10.42
C ILE A 293 37.62 -2.88 9.88
N PHE A 294 37.89 -1.59 10.09
CA PHE A 294 39.13 -0.95 9.66
C PHE A 294 40.37 -1.57 10.33
N GLU A 295 40.30 -1.89 11.63
CA GLU A 295 41.38 -2.60 12.33
C GLU A 295 41.63 -4.00 11.72
N PHE A 296 40.58 -4.74 11.38
CA PHE A 296 40.72 -6.05 10.71
C PHE A 296 41.29 -5.93 9.29
N GLU A 297 40.89 -4.92 8.52
CA GLU A 297 41.46 -4.66 7.18
C GLU A 297 42.97 -4.44 7.24
N ASN A 298 43.45 -3.67 8.22
CA ASN A 298 44.89 -3.44 8.43
C ASN A 298 45.64 -4.73 8.81
N ILE A 299 45.04 -5.58 9.65
CA ILE A 299 45.62 -6.89 10.02
C ILE A 299 45.70 -7.80 8.79
N ILE A 300 44.64 -7.86 7.98
CA ILE A 300 44.61 -8.64 6.73
C ILE A 300 45.71 -8.16 5.78
N GLN A 301 45.86 -6.84 5.61
CA GLN A 301 46.89 -6.28 4.74
C GLN A 301 48.30 -6.65 5.23
N THR A 302 48.58 -6.46 6.52
CA THR A 302 49.88 -6.82 7.13
C THR A 302 50.20 -8.31 6.97
N THR A 303 49.19 -9.16 7.11
CA THR A 303 49.32 -10.62 6.93
C THR A 303 49.63 -10.97 5.48
N ASN A 304 48.96 -10.33 4.51
CA ASN A 304 49.21 -10.53 3.09
C ASN A 304 50.63 -10.08 2.69
N ASP A 305 51.10 -8.98 3.24
CA ASP A 305 52.46 -8.49 2.98
C ASP A 305 53.51 -9.50 3.51
N THR A 306 53.30 -10.01 4.72
CA THR A 306 54.16 -11.05 5.33
C THR A 306 54.15 -12.36 4.53
N LEU A 307 52.97 -12.78 4.05
CA LEU A 307 52.83 -13.95 3.20
C LEU A 307 53.58 -13.77 1.88
N THR A 308 53.43 -12.60 1.25
CA THR A 308 54.14 -12.25 0.01
C THR A 308 55.65 -12.31 0.19
N GLN A 309 56.16 -11.77 1.31
CA GLN A 309 57.58 -11.85 1.66
C GLN A 309 58.04 -13.31 1.81
N SER A 310 57.25 -14.14 2.49
CA SER A 310 57.56 -15.56 2.69
C SER A 310 57.57 -16.34 1.37
N ILE A 311 56.63 -16.06 0.46
CA ILE A 311 56.58 -16.66 -0.88
C ILE A 311 57.84 -16.31 -1.68
N ASN A 312 58.28 -15.05 -1.63
CA ASN A 312 59.49 -14.60 -2.32
C ASN A 312 60.75 -15.29 -1.77
N GLU A 313 60.82 -15.48 -0.44
CA GLU A 313 61.93 -16.20 0.19
C GLU A 313 61.96 -17.68 -0.18
N ILE A 314 60.81 -18.35 -0.20
CA ILE A 314 60.70 -19.74 -0.66
C ILE A 314 61.19 -19.85 -2.11
N GLN A 315 60.80 -18.92 -2.97
CA GLN A 315 61.24 -18.90 -4.37
C GLN A 315 62.75 -18.69 -4.50
N ARG A 316 63.34 -17.82 -3.66
CA ARG A 316 64.80 -17.63 -3.58
C ARG A 316 65.51 -18.92 -3.19
N LEU A 317 65.05 -19.57 -2.12
CA LEU A 317 65.62 -20.85 -1.64
C LEU A 317 65.49 -21.95 -2.69
N LYS A 318 64.35 -22.03 -3.39
CA LYS A 318 64.15 -22.98 -4.49
C LYS A 318 65.20 -22.82 -5.59
N ASN A 319 65.49 -21.59 -6.00
CA ASN A 319 66.52 -21.31 -7.01
C ASN A 319 67.93 -21.70 -6.52
N GLN A 320 68.22 -21.51 -5.23
CA GLN A 320 69.49 -21.94 -4.63
C GLN A 320 69.62 -23.47 -4.63
N ILE A 321 68.56 -24.19 -4.26
CA ILE A 321 68.53 -25.66 -4.31
C ILE A 321 68.82 -26.16 -5.72
N THR A 322 68.13 -25.62 -6.73
CA THR A 322 68.38 -25.98 -8.15
C THR A 322 69.82 -25.71 -8.57
N THR A 323 70.43 -24.63 -8.09
CA THR A 323 71.85 -24.35 -8.35
C THR A 323 72.76 -25.42 -7.74
N LEU A 324 72.49 -25.82 -6.49
CA LEU A 324 73.26 -26.86 -5.80
C LEU A 324 73.06 -28.25 -6.43
N GLU A 325 71.85 -28.59 -6.86
CA GLU A 325 71.55 -29.83 -7.59
C GLU A 325 72.36 -29.91 -8.89
N ASN A 326 72.44 -28.82 -9.66
CA ASN A 326 73.26 -28.75 -10.87
C ASN A 326 74.77 -28.90 -10.56
N GLN A 327 75.25 -28.29 -9.47
CA GLN A 327 76.65 -28.43 -9.04
C GLN A 327 76.97 -29.86 -8.62
N LEU A 328 76.06 -30.51 -7.88
CA LEU A 328 76.21 -31.90 -7.45
C LEU A 328 76.24 -32.83 -8.66
N GLN A 329 75.33 -32.65 -9.62
CA GLN A 329 75.32 -33.42 -10.87
C GLN A 329 76.65 -33.30 -11.62
N ALA A 330 77.18 -32.08 -11.75
CA ALA A 330 78.46 -31.86 -12.42
C ALA A 330 79.65 -32.53 -11.68
N LEU A 331 79.60 -32.62 -10.34
CA LEU A 331 80.60 -33.35 -9.55
C LEU A 331 80.45 -34.87 -9.73
N THR A 332 79.21 -35.38 -9.75
CA THR A 332 78.91 -36.79 -10.03
C THR A 332 79.43 -37.19 -11.41
N ASP A 333 79.22 -36.36 -12.43
CA ASP A 333 79.71 -36.63 -13.78
C ASP A 333 81.25 -36.69 -13.83
N LYS A 334 81.93 -35.77 -13.14
CA LYS A 334 83.41 -35.78 -13.01
C LYS A 334 83.93 -37.01 -12.27
N TYR A 335 83.23 -37.44 -11.22
CA TYR A 335 83.57 -38.64 -10.47
C TYR A 335 83.47 -39.87 -11.36
N ASN A 336 82.34 -40.05 -12.05
CA ASN A 336 82.12 -41.16 -12.98
C ASN A 336 83.17 -41.19 -14.11
N GLN A 337 83.56 -40.02 -14.64
CA GLN A 337 84.62 -39.91 -15.63
C GLN A 337 85.98 -40.36 -15.07
N SER A 338 86.31 -39.96 -13.84
CA SER A 338 87.56 -40.38 -13.18
C SER A 338 87.56 -41.87 -12.86
N GLU A 339 86.41 -42.42 -12.41
CA GLU A 339 86.24 -43.85 -12.15
C GLU A 339 86.43 -44.69 -13.43
N SER A 340 85.82 -44.28 -14.54
CA SER A 340 86.03 -44.93 -15.86
C SER A 340 87.51 -44.93 -16.26
N PHE A 341 88.21 -43.80 -16.08
CA PHE A 341 89.64 -43.70 -16.38
C PHE A 341 90.48 -44.67 -15.54
N TYR A 342 90.18 -44.81 -14.24
CA TYR A 342 90.89 -45.78 -13.38
C TYR A 342 90.59 -47.23 -13.77
N GLN A 343 89.37 -47.54 -14.18
CA GLN A 343 89.00 -48.87 -14.69
C GLN A 343 89.78 -49.21 -15.97
N ASP A 344 89.90 -48.26 -16.89
CA ASP A 344 90.69 -48.41 -18.12
C ASP A 344 92.18 -48.67 -17.79
N GLN A 345 92.76 -47.87 -16.90
CA GLN A 345 94.15 -48.07 -16.44
C GLN A 345 94.35 -49.44 -15.77
N GLN A 346 93.38 -49.89 -14.97
CA GLN A 346 93.44 -51.19 -14.33
C GLN A 346 93.42 -52.32 -15.35
N GLN A 347 92.57 -52.24 -16.38
CA GLN A 347 92.53 -53.21 -17.47
C GLN A 347 93.85 -53.27 -18.24
N ASP A 348 94.45 -52.11 -18.53
CA ASP A 348 95.76 -52.03 -19.20
C ASP A 348 96.87 -52.72 -18.37
N ILE A 349 96.89 -52.49 -17.06
CA ILE A 349 97.83 -53.14 -16.14
C ILE A 349 97.60 -54.66 -16.12
N GLU A 350 96.35 -55.11 -16.00
CA GLU A 350 96.01 -56.53 -16.01
C GLU A 350 96.43 -57.21 -17.33
N HIS A 351 96.22 -56.54 -18.47
CA HIS A 351 96.64 -57.01 -19.79
C HIS A 351 98.18 -57.10 -19.89
N PHE A 352 98.89 -56.09 -19.40
CA PHE A 352 100.36 -56.08 -19.35
C PHE A 352 100.91 -57.24 -18.49
N LEU A 353 100.38 -57.43 -17.29
CA LEU A 353 100.77 -58.52 -16.40
C LEU A 353 100.49 -59.90 -16.99
N SER A 354 99.35 -60.06 -17.67
CA SER A 354 98.99 -61.28 -18.41
C SER A 354 99.97 -61.57 -19.53
N SER A 355 100.42 -60.54 -20.25
CA SER A 355 101.41 -60.66 -21.33
C SER A 355 102.79 -61.05 -20.80
N LEU A 356 103.23 -60.49 -19.67
CA LEU A 356 104.48 -60.88 -19.03
C LEU A 356 104.47 -62.36 -18.61
N LYS A 357 103.36 -62.85 -18.03
CA LYS A 357 103.22 -64.26 -17.62
C LYS A 357 103.31 -65.26 -18.78
N LYS A 358 103.12 -64.84 -20.04
CA LYS A 358 103.25 -65.72 -21.21
C LYS A 358 104.69 -65.84 -21.72
N ASN A 359 105.57 -64.92 -21.34
CA ASN A 359 106.94 -64.82 -21.86
C ASN A 359 108.00 -65.41 -20.91
N PHE A 360 107.59 -65.82 -19.71
CA PHE A 360 108.38 -66.58 -18.73
C PHE A 360 107.73 -67.94 -18.52
#